data_AF-A0A7J8RX96-F1
#
_entry.id   AF-A0A7J8RX96-F1
#
_cell.length_a   1.000
_cell.length_b   1.000
_cell.length_c   1.000
_cell.angle_alpha   90.00
_cell.angle_beta   90.00
_cell.angle_gamma   90.00
#
_symmetry.space_group_name_H-M   'P 1'
#
loop_
_entity.id
_entity.type
_entity.pdbx_description
1 polymer ?
#
loop_
_entity_poly.entity_id
_entity_poly.type
_entity_poly.pdbx_seq_one_letter_code
_entity_poly.pdbx_strand_id
1 'polypeptide(L)'
;MKSCEIRGKELLEAKVITSLDLCEWLKAKGSNEGAIIGVGLPCYSFLQTLLVSIRSGSNGLLMLDNVEINSLNRPKDKLLDWFFNPIMVLKEQIRVIKLGDGEVKLLEKLVLFGTNLERMDAWDNGSIVPQDSLRAAQMEGISRRMIGIARSISKLPTYRRKFRQVVKELITHASDKEDIPRCGSIKSTSSYEQV
;
A
#
# COMPACT_ATOMS: atom_id res chain seq x y z
N MET A 1 7.55 -4.83 3.94
CA MET A 1 6.48 -5.39 4.79
C MET A 1 6.33 -4.64 6.10
N LYS A 2 7.40 -4.38 6.85
CA LYS A 2 7.34 -3.56 8.09
C LYS A 2 6.64 -2.21 7.90
N SER A 3 6.91 -1.50 6.80
CA SER A 3 6.20 -0.25 6.46
C SER A 3 4.69 -0.45 6.34
N CYS A 4 4.23 -1.53 5.71
CA CYS A 4 2.81 -1.82 5.59
C CYS A 4 2.17 -2.18 6.94
N GLU A 5 2.91 -2.85 7.83
CA GLU A 5 2.46 -3.12 9.21
C GLU A 5 2.29 -1.82 10.00
N ILE A 6 3.29 -0.93 10.00
CA ILE A 6 3.25 0.35 10.72
C ILE A 6 2.10 1.22 10.18
N ARG A 7 2.05 1.44 8.85
CA ARG A 7 0.99 2.25 8.23
C ARG A 7 -0.39 1.62 8.38
N GLY A 8 -0.49 0.29 8.39
CA GLY A 8 -1.75 -0.40 8.64
C GLY A 8 -2.27 -0.15 10.05
N LYS A 9 -1.38 -0.15 11.06
CA LYS A 9 -1.75 0.20 12.45
C LYS A 9 -2.24 1.64 12.56
N GLU A 10 -1.53 2.59 11.95
CA GLU A 10 -1.96 4.00 11.92
C GLU A 10 -3.34 4.18 11.26
N LEU A 11 -3.60 3.48 10.15
CA LEU A 11 -4.90 3.54 9.45
C LEU A 11 -6.03 2.87 10.25
N LEU A 12 -5.74 1.83 11.04
CA LEU A 12 -6.70 1.23 11.97
C LEU A 12 -7.03 2.18 13.12
N GLU A 13 -6.02 2.80 13.72
CA GLU A 13 -6.19 3.77 14.80
C GLU A 13 -7.01 4.99 14.34
N ALA A 14 -6.80 5.42 13.11
CA ALA A 14 -7.57 6.48 12.46
C ALA A 14 -8.94 6.03 11.92
N LYS A 15 -9.31 4.75 12.11
CA LYS A 15 -10.58 4.14 11.63
C LYS A 15 -10.81 4.25 10.12
N VAL A 16 -9.74 4.41 9.35
CA VAL A 16 -9.77 4.52 7.87
C VAL A 16 -9.98 3.15 7.24
N ILE A 17 -9.34 2.14 7.83
CA ILE A 17 -9.58 0.72 7.56
C ILE A 17 -10.09 0.05 8.84
N THR A 18 -10.80 -1.05 8.68
CA THR A 18 -11.48 -1.76 9.77
C THR A 18 -10.97 -3.19 9.92
N SER A 19 -11.21 -3.79 11.08
CA SER A 19 -10.97 -5.22 11.31
C SER A 19 -11.76 -6.10 10.34
N LEU A 20 -12.95 -5.66 9.91
CA LEU A 20 -13.75 -6.32 8.90
C LEU A 20 -13.04 -6.36 7.54
N ASP A 21 -12.49 -5.23 7.08
CA ASP A 21 -11.73 -5.15 5.81
C ASP A 21 -10.58 -6.19 5.78
N LEU A 22 -9.88 -6.34 6.91
CA LEU A 22 -8.77 -7.30 7.07
C LEU A 22 -9.27 -8.75 7.03
N CYS A 23 -10.37 -9.04 7.73
CA CYS A 23 -10.99 -10.35 7.77
C CYS A 23 -11.53 -10.79 6.41
N GLU A 24 -12.19 -9.89 5.69
CA GLU A 24 -12.70 -10.13 4.35
C GLU A 24 -11.56 -10.48 3.39
N TRP A 25 -10.46 -9.73 3.41
CA TRP A 25 -9.30 -10.04 2.58
C TRP A 25 -8.69 -11.41 2.91
N LEU A 26 -8.66 -11.84 4.18
CA LEU A 26 -8.14 -13.16 4.54
C LEU A 26 -9.02 -14.32 4.06
N LYS A 27 -10.33 -14.11 4.01
CA LYS A 27 -11.35 -15.07 3.55
C LYS A 27 -11.48 -15.09 2.03
N ALA A 28 -11.18 -13.97 1.37
CA ALA A 28 -11.30 -13.81 -0.08
C ALA A 28 -10.44 -14.84 -0.83
N LYS A 29 -11.11 -15.64 -1.68
CA LYS A 29 -10.47 -16.68 -2.50
C LYS A 29 -10.00 -16.18 -3.88
N GLY A 30 -10.27 -14.92 -4.26
CA GLY A 30 -9.77 -14.37 -5.53
C GLY A 30 -10.57 -13.22 -6.18
N SER A 31 -11.48 -12.57 -5.47
CA SER A 31 -12.28 -11.43 -5.96
C SER A 31 -11.58 -10.09 -5.71
N ASN A 32 -12.09 -9.01 -6.34
CA ASN A 32 -11.75 -7.61 -6.02
C ASN A 32 -12.12 -7.21 -4.56
N GLU A 33 -12.81 -8.09 -3.83
CA GLU A 33 -13.12 -7.94 -2.42
C GLU A 33 -11.80 -7.92 -1.63
N GLY A 34 -11.63 -6.87 -0.81
CA GLY A 34 -10.37 -6.61 -0.12
C GLY A 34 -9.30 -5.94 -0.97
N ALA A 35 -9.62 -5.31 -2.12
CA ALA A 35 -8.65 -4.52 -2.87
C ALA A 35 -8.00 -3.39 -2.04
N ILE A 36 -8.76 -2.79 -1.11
CA ILE A 36 -8.24 -1.79 -0.16
C ILE A 36 -7.09 -2.37 0.65
N ILE A 37 -7.23 -3.61 1.16
CA ILE A 37 -6.18 -4.26 1.96
C ILE A 37 -5.09 -4.86 1.06
N GLY A 38 -5.46 -5.60 0.02
CA GLY A 38 -4.53 -6.36 -0.82
C GLY A 38 -3.70 -5.54 -1.80
N VAL A 39 -4.17 -4.35 -2.16
CA VAL A 39 -3.49 -3.44 -3.10
C VAL A 39 -3.35 -2.05 -2.48
N GLY A 40 -4.43 -1.49 -1.95
CA GLY A 40 -4.49 -0.13 -1.42
C GLY A 40 -3.49 0.16 -0.31
N LEU A 41 -3.54 -0.61 0.77
CA LEU A 41 -2.65 -0.46 1.94
C LEU A 41 -1.17 -0.60 1.54
N PRO A 42 -0.74 -1.62 0.78
CA PRO A 42 0.60 -1.66 0.21
C PRO A 42 0.97 -0.44 -0.63
N CYS A 43 0.06 0.01 -1.49
CA CYS A 43 0.28 1.14 -2.38
C CYS A 43 0.45 2.44 -1.59
N TYR A 44 -0.40 2.68 -0.59
CA TYR A 44 -0.32 3.79 0.35
C TYR A 44 1.01 3.77 1.13
N SER A 45 1.38 2.63 1.70
CA SER A 45 2.65 2.46 2.41
C SER A 45 3.86 2.71 1.50
N PHE A 46 3.76 2.30 0.25
CA PHE A 46 4.80 2.55 -0.75
C PHE A 46 4.89 4.03 -1.15
N LEU A 47 3.75 4.73 -1.32
CA LEU A 47 3.71 6.18 -1.52
C LEU A 47 4.45 6.92 -0.40
N GLN A 48 4.19 6.57 0.85
CA GLN A 48 4.91 7.18 1.99
C GLN A 48 6.42 6.98 1.88
N THR A 49 6.85 5.79 1.48
CA THR A 49 8.28 5.47 1.29
C THR A 49 8.89 6.34 0.16
N LEU A 50 8.18 6.53 -0.94
CA LEU A 50 8.61 7.41 -2.03
C LEU A 50 8.71 8.87 -1.58
N LEU A 51 7.72 9.37 -0.85
CA LEU A 51 7.71 10.75 -0.35
C LEU A 51 8.84 11.01 0.64
N VAL A 52 9.17 10.05 1.51
CA VAL A 52 10.34 10.14 2.39
C VAL A 52 11.63 10.17 1.57
N SER A 53 11.76 9.28 0.58
CA SER A 53 12.93 9.22 -0.31
C SER A 53 13.14 10.50 -1.11
N ILE A 54 12.05 11.17 -1.52
CA ILE A 54 12.09 12.45 -2.23
C ILE A 54 12.52 13.56 -1.26
N ARG A 55 11.91 13.64 -0.08
CA ARG A 55 12.22 14.65 0.94
C ARG A 55 13.67 14.56 1.43
N SER A 56 14.24 13.36 1.50
CA SER A 56 15.63 13.14 1.90
C SER A 56 16.65 13.41 0.79
N GLY A 57 16.21 13.76 -0.43
CA GLY A 57 17.11 13.93 -1.57
C GLY A 57 17.82 12.65 -2.03
N SER A 58 17.30 11.48 -1.65
CA SER A 58 17.90 10.19 -2.01
C SER A 58 17.90 10.00 -3.53
N ASN A 59 18.92 9.34 -4.09
CA ASN A 59 18.96 8.96 -5.51
C ASN A 59 18.22 7.65 -5.80
N GLY A 60 17.81 6.92 -4.76
CA GLY A 60 17.13 5.64 -4.83
C GLY A 60 15.86 5.56 -3.99
N LEU A 61 15.56 4.39 -3.44
CA LEU A 61 14.50 4.18 -2.46
C LEU A 61 15.12 4.14 -1.07
N LEU A 62 14.75 5.09 -0.21
CA LEU A 62 15.15 5.07 1.19
C LEU A 62 14.21 4.13 1.96
N MET A 63 14.79 3.06 2.49
CA MET A 63 14.08 2.06 3.29
C MET A 63 13.94 2.53 4.74
N LEU A 64 13.09 1.85 5.52
CA LEU A 64 12.83 2.20 6.92
C LEU A 64 14.05 2.11 7.84
N ASP A 65 15.00 1.24 7.50
CA ASP A 65 16.28 1.05 8.19
C ASP A 65 17.36 2.04 7.72
N ASN A 66 16.95 3.11 7.01
CA ASN A 66 17.82 4.11 6.38
C ASN A 66 18.78 3.55 5.33
N VAL A 67 18.56 2.33 4.85
CA VAL A 67 19.31 1.78 3.71
C VAL A 67 18.74 2.35 2.42
N GLU A 68 19.57 3.01 1.63
CA GLU A 68 19.20 3.45 0.28
C GLU A 68 19.38 2.31 -0.71
N ILE A 69 18.33 1.99 -1.47
CA ILE A 69 18.39 1.07 -2.61
C ILE A 69 18.42 1.87 -3.90
N ASN A 70 19.54 1.83 -4.63
CA ASN A 70 19.73 2.53 -5.90
C ASN A 70 20.22 1.58 -6.99
N SER A 71 20.54 2.13 -8.16
CA SER A 71 20.94 1.33 -9.33
C SER A 71 22.21 0.49 -9.09
N LEU A 72 23.07 0.87 -8.14
CA LEU A 72 24.35 0.23 -7.87
C LEU A 72 24.23 -0.94 -6.88
N ASN A 73 23.34 -0.85 -5.89
CA ASN A 73 23.22 -1.84 -4.82
C ASN A 73 21.90 -2.64 -4.84
N ARG A 74 21.01 -2.37 -5.80
CA ARG A 74 19.77 -3.14 -5.93
C ARG A 74 20.06 -4.64 -6.10
N PRO A 75 19.26 -5.52 -5.49
CA PRO A 75 19.41 -6.95 -5.71
C PRO A 75 19.23 -7.29 -7.20
N LYS A 76 20.10 -8.14 -7.73
CA LYS A 76 20.07 -8.62 -9.13
C LYS A 76 19.01 -9.72 -9.31
N ASP A 77 17.76 -9.37 -9.05
CA ASP A 77 16.60 -10.23 -9.25
C ASP A 77 15.78 -9.72 -10.44
N LYS A 78 15.36 -10.61 -11.34
CA LYS A 78 14.60 -10.28 -12.55
C LYS A 78 13.31 -9.52 -12.24
N LEU A 79 12.65 -9.89 -11.13
CA LEU A 79 11.43 -9.22 -10.71
C LEU A 79 11.70 -7.77 -10.30
N LEU A 80 12.77 -7.54 -9.54
CA LEU A 80 13.15 -6.20 -9.12
C LEU A 80 13.59 -5.35 -10.30
N ASP A 81 14.33 -5.91 -11.27
CA ASP A 81 14.70 -5.18 -12.49
C ASP A 81 13.47 -4.71 -13.28
N TRP A 82 12.40 -5.51 -13.34
CA TRP A 82 11.16 -5.12 -14.02
C TRP A 82 10.44 -3.94 -13.34
N PHE A 83 10.43 -3.88 -12.01
CA PHE A 83 9.74 -2.81 -11.27
C PHE A 83 10.60 -1.61 -10.95
N PHE A 84 11.93 -1.77 -10.87
CA PHE A 84 12.84 -0.73 -10.38
C PHE A 84 12.80 0.51 -11.27
N ASN A 85 12.94 0.36 -12.58
CA ASN A 85 12.91 1.50 -13.49
C ASN A 85 11.54 2.23 -13.49
N PRO A 86 10.39 1.54 -13.61
CA PRO A 86 9.08 2.18 -13.43
C PRO A 86 8.92 2.94 -12.11
N ILE A 87 9.44 2.38 -11.01
CA ILE A 87 9.40 3.02 -9.70
C ILE A 87 10.27 4.28 -9.67
N MET A 88 11.46 4.25 -10.26
CA MET A 88 12.35 5.42 -10.33
C MET A 88 11.77 6.54 -11.18
N VAL A 89 11.19 6.21 -12.33
CA VAL A 89 10.48 7.19 -13.17
C VAL A 89 9.31 7.81 -12.41
N LEU A 90 8.54 7.00 -11.69
CA LEU A 90 7.40 7.48 -10.91
C LEU A 90 7.81 8.39 -9.75
N LYS A 91 8.88 8.03 -9.02
CA LYS A 91 9.48 8.86 -7.98
C LYS A 91 9.90 10.21 -8.56
N GLU A 92 10.56 10.21 -9.71
CA GLU A 92 11.02 11.42 -10.38
C GLU A 92 9.85 12.32 -10.77
N GLN A 93 8.78 11.75 -11.30
CA GLN A 93 7.59 12.52 -11.67
C GLN A 93 6.93 13.17 -10.46
N ILE A 94 6.78 12.43 -9.35
CA ILE A 94 6.25 13.00 -8.10
C ILE A 94 7.16 14.15 -7.62
N ARG A 95 8.48 13.99 -7.72
CA ARG A 95 9.47 15.03 -7.35
C ARG A 95 9.32 16.29 -8.18
N VAL A 96 9.22 16.17 -9.51
CA VAL A 96 9.16 17.31 -10.43
C VAL A 96 7.83 18.06 -10.33
N ILE A 97 6.71 17.35 -10.12
CA ILE A 97 5.38 17.97 -10.01
C ILE A 97 5.25 18.85 -8.76
N LYS A 98 6.06 18.59 -7.71
CA LYS A 98 6.05 19.35 -6.44
C LYS A 98 4.63 19.48 -5.89
N LEU A 99 4.06 18.35 -5.52
CA LEU A 99 2.72 18.28 -4.91
C LEU A 99 2.71 19.06 -3.59
N GLY A 100 1.68 19.87 -3.39
CA GLY A 100 1.41 20.50 -2.09
C GLY A 100 0.81 19.50 -1.10
N ASP A 101 0.78 19.85 0.20
CA ASP A 101 0.33 18.94 1.26
C ASP A 101 -1.11 18.41 1.05
N GLY A 102 -2.03 19.28 0.61
CA GLY A 102 -3.40 18.88 0.29
C GLY A 102 -3.50 17.92 -0.90
N GLU A 103 -2.56 18.01 -1.85
CA GLU A 103 -2.52 17.16 -3.03
C GLU A 103 -1.85 15.81 -2.72
N VAL A 104 -0.84 15.82 -1.84
CA VAL A 104 -0.28 14.58 -1.29
C VAL A 104 -1.38 13.77 -0.61
N LYS A 105 -2.21 14.42 0.21
CA LYS A 105 -3.38 13.81 0.87
C LYS A 105 -4.42 13.29 -0.13
N LEU A 106 -4.66 14.00 -1.23
CA LEU A 106 -5.53 13.50 -2.30
C LEU A 106 -4.91 12.26 -2.98
N LEU A 107 -3.61 12.28 -3.26
CA LEU A 107 -2.93 11.12 -3.86
C LEU A 107 -2.97 9.91 -2.93
N GLU A 108 -2.81 10.10 -1.62
CA GLU A 108 -2.97 9.08 -0.59
C GLU A 108 -4.34 8.40 -0.63
N LYS A 109 -5.42 9.20 -0.71
CA LYS A 109 -6.79 8.72 -0.90
C LYS A 109 -6.92 7.85 -2.15
N LEU A 110 -6.47 8.39 -3.28
CA LEU A 110 -6.57 7.72 -4.58
C LEU A 110 -5.85 6.36 -4.57
N VAL A 111 -4.66 6.28 -3.97
CA VAL A 111 -3.90 5.02 -3.95
C VAL A 111 -4.43 4.02 -2.93
N LEU A 112 -5.02 4.46 -1.82
CA LEU A 112 -5.56 3.59 -0.78
C LEU A 112 -6.90 2.97 -1.20
N PHE A 113 -7.82 3.76 -1.73
CA PHE A 113 -9.17 3.31 -2.06
C PHE A 113 -9.34 2.89 -3.52
N GLY A 114 -8.46 3.35 -4.41
CA GLY A 114 -8.51 3.02 -5.83
C GLY A 114 -9.84 3.46 -6.45
N THR A 115 -10.69 2.48 -6.79
CA THR A 115 -12.01 2.72 -7.41
C THR A 115 -13.15 2.80 -6.40
N ASN A 116 -12.89 2.63 -5.10
CA ASN A 116 -13.92 2.74 -4.06
C ASN A 116 -14.16 4.22 -3.71
N LEU A 117 -15.02 4.87 -4.49
CA LEU A 117 -15.32 6.30 -4.35
C LEU A 117 -16.03 6.60 -3.01
N GLU A 118 -16.95 5.73 -2.58
CA GLU A 118 -17.69 5.90 -1.33
C GLU A 118 -16.76 6.00 -0.11
N ARG A 119 -15.78 5.08 0.00
CA ARG A 119 -14.79 5.12 1.09
C ARG A 119 -13.84 6.30 0.98
N MET A 120 -13.54 6.73 -0.25
CA MET A 120 -12.70 7.89 -0.51
C MET A 120 -13.35 9.20 -0.07
N ASP A 121 -14.65 9.34 -0.32
CA ASP A 121 -15.44 10.50 0.09
C ASP A 121 -15.67 10.52 1.61
N ALA A 122 -15.84 9.34 2.22
CA ALA A 122 -16.03 9.20 3.68
C ALA A 122 -14.78 9.55 4.51
N TRP A 123 -13.58 9.41 3.96
CA TRP A 123 -12.35 9.74 4.69
C TRP A 123 -12.01 11.22 4.56
N ASP A 124 -12.28 12.06 5.56
CA ASP A 124 -11.77 13.44 5.54
C ASP A 124 -10.32 13.51 6.07
N ASN A 125 -9.35 13.43 5.15
CA ASN A 125 -7.93 13.61 5.49
C ASN A 125 -7.44 15.05 5.24
N GLY A 126 -8.32 15.99 4.89
CA GLY A 126 -7.96 17.36 4.48
C GLY A 126 -7.31 17.43 3.09
N SER A 127 -7.65 16.50 2.20
CA SER A 127 -7.26 16.55 0.79
C SER A 127 -7.85 17.77 0.08
N ILE A 128 -7.07 18.40 -0.81
CA ILE A 128 -7.53 19.51 -1.64
C ILE A 128 -7.60 19.02 -3.09
N VAL A 129 -8.75 19.21 -3.73
CA VAL A 129 -8.94 18.89 -5.14
C VAL A 129 -8.30 20.00 -5.99
N PRO A 130 -7.36 19.68 -6.91
CA PRO A 130 -6.80 20.66 -7.82
C PRO A 130 -7.90 21.30 -8.68
N GLN A 131 -7.87 22.63 -8.80
CA GLN A 131 -8.77 23.36 -9.70
C GLN A 131 -8.34 23.23 -11.17
N ASP A 132 -7.05 23.01 -11.41
CA ASP A 132 -6.48 22.82 -12.73
C ASP A 132 -6.70 21.38 -13.23
N SER A 133 -7.37 21.23 -14.36
CA SER A 133 -7.68 19.94 -14.98
C SER A 133 -6.42 19.18 -15.40
N LEU A 134 -5.35 19.88 -15.81
CA LEU A 134 -4.07 19.25 -16.13
C LEU A 134 -3.45 18.63 -14.87
N ARG A 135 -3.50 19.36 -13.75
CA ARG A 135 -2.97 18.92 -12.47
C ARG A 135 -3.74 17.73 -11.90
N ALA A 136 -5.07 17.76 -11.97
CA ALA A 136 -5.91 16.62 -11.63
C ALA A 136 -5.57 15.37 -12.47
N ALA A 137 -5.46 15.53 -13.80
CA ALA A 137 -5.10 14.43 -14.70
C ALA A 137 -3.71 13.84 -14.42
N GLN A 138 -2.72 14.68 -14.03
CA GLN A 138 -1.40 14.22 -13.62
C GLN A 138 -1.47 13.35 -12.36
N MET A 139 -2.24 13.77 -11.35
CA MET A 139 -2.40 13.02 -10.10
C MET A 139 -3.10 11.68 -10.33
N GLU A 140 -4.16 11.66 -11.13
CA GLU A 140 -4.81 10.42 -11.56
C GLU A 140 -3.87 9.51 -12.36
N GLY A 141 -3.03 10.09 -13.22
CA GLY A 141 -2.02 9.35 -13.97
C GLY A 141 -0.95 8.71 -13.07
N ILE A 142 -0.56 9.39 -11.99
CA ILE A 142 0.35 8.85 -10.97
C ILE A 142 -0.35 7.74 -10.18
N SER A 143 -1.55 8.00 -9.65
CA SER A 143 -2.28 7.04 -8.83
C SER A 143 -2.54 5.73 -9.57
N ARG A 144 -2.99 5.80 -10.83
CA ARG A 144 -3.20 4.60 -11.68
C ARG A 144 -1.94 3.77 -11.87
N ARG A 145 -0.78 4.42 -12.09
CA ARG A 145 0.50 3.72 -12.26
C ARG A 145 0.98 3.10 -10.96
N MET A 146 0.84 3.80 -9.84
CA MET A 146 1.15 3.24 -8.51
C MET A 146 0.30 2.01 -8.21
N ILE A 147 -1.01 2.11 -8.39
CA ILE A 147 -1.95 1.00 -8.18
C ILE A 147 -1.63 -0.17 -9.12
N GLY A 148 -1.29 0.11 -10.39
CA GLY A 148 -0.91 -0.92 -11.36
C GLY A 148 0.35 -1.69 -10.94
N ILE A 149 1.37 -0.99 -10.45
CA ILE A 149 2.60 -1.60 -9.91
C ILE A 149 2.26 -2.44 -8.67
N ALA A 150 1.55 -1.86 -7.69
CA ALA A 150 1.17 -2.55 -6.46
C ALA A 150 0.33 -3.81 -6.74
N ARG A 151 -0.62 -3.74 -7.69
CA ARG A 151 -1.44 -4.87 -8.13
C ARG A 151 -0.64 -5.95 -8.83
N SER A 152 0.39 -5.57 -9.58
CA SER A 152 1.28 -6.54 -10.24
C SER A 152 2.13 -7.28 -9.22
N ILE A 153 2.65 -6.56 -8.23
CA ILE A 153 3.43 -7.14 -7.12
C ILE A 153 2.55 -8.02 -6.22
N SER A 154 1.30 -7.63 -5.97
CA SER A 154 0.40 -8.38 -5.08
C SER A 154 0.03 -9.78 -5.58
N LYS A 155 0.16 -10.02 -6.89
CA LYS A 155 -0.03 -11.33 -7.53
C LYS A 155 1.13 -12.30 -7.31
N LEU A 156 2.30 -11.81 -6.87
CA LEU A 156 3.47 -12.68 -6.65
C LEU A 156 3.23 -13.58 -5.42
N PRO A 157 3.40 -14.92 -5.53
CA PRO A 157 3.12 -15.84 -4.43
C PRO A 157 3.93 -15.54 -3.16
N THR A 158 5.20 -15.18 -3.32
CA THR A 158 6.11 -14.83 -2.22
C THR A 158 5.67 -13.54 -1.52
N TYR A 159 5.21 -12.55 -2.28
CA TYR A 159 4.65 -11.32 -1.74
C TYR A 159 3.37 -11.61 -0.96
N ARG A 160 2.40 -12.31 -1.58
CA ARG A 160 1.11 -12.62 -0.96
C ARG A 160 1.27 -13.40 0.34
N ARG A 161 2.20 -14.36 0.39
CA ARG A 161 2.52 -15.12 1.61
C ARG A 161 3.04 -14.22 2.73
N LYS A 162 3.98 -13.32 2.42
CA LYS A 162 4.54 -12.37 3.39
C LYS A 162 3.49 -11.35 3.85
N PHE A 163 2.69 -10.83 2.92
CA PHE A 163 1.65 -9.85 3.23
C PHE A 163 0.53 -10.44 4.09
N ARG A 164 0.20 -11.72 3.91
CA ARG A 164 -0.76 -12.42 4.78
C ARG A 164 -0.34 -12.41 6.26
N GLN A 165 0.96 -12.45 6.56
CA GLN A 165 1.44 -12.33 7.94
C GLN A 165 1.22 -10.93 8.50
N VAL A 166 1.50 -9.89 7.70
CA VAL A 166 1.20 -8.50 8.06
C VAL A 166 -0.28 -8.32 8.40
N VAL A 167 -1.19 -8.86 7.57
CA VAL A 167 -2.64 -8.76 7.84
C VAL A 167 -3.04 -9.46 9.15
N LYS A 168 -2.44 -10.61 9.47
CA LYS A 168 -2.68 -11.30 10.75
C LYS A 168 -2.21 -10.49 11.95
N GLU A 169 -1.04 -9.85 11.84
CA GLU A 169 -0.53 -8.94 12.87
C GLU A 169 -1.46 -7.74 13.06
N LEU A 170 -1.99 -7.17 11.97
CA LEU A 170 -2.96 -6.07 12.01
C LEU A 170 -4.28 -6.48 12.69
N ILE A 171 -4.79 -7.69 12.42
CA ILE A 171 -6.00 -8.21 13.09
C ILE A 171 -5.75 -8.37 14.59
N THR A 172 -4.59 -8.93 14.96
CA THR A 172 -4.22 -9.09 16.38
C THR A 172 -4.20 -7.72 17.07
N HIS A 173 -3.58 -6.72 16.43
CA HIS A 173 -3.54 -5.36 16.94
C HIS A 173 -4.93 -4.71 17.08
N ALA A 174 -5.85 -4.99 16.16
CA ALA A 174 -7.23 -4.46 16.24
C ALA A 174 -8.03 -5.13 17.38
N SER A 175 -7.85 -6.44 17.58
CA SER A 175 -8.52 -7.18 18.66
C SER A 175 -8.04 -6.83 20.06
N ASP A 176 -6.80 -6.35 20.21
CA ASP A 176 -6.28 -5.90 21.51
C ASP A 176 -6.85 -4.53 21.94
N LYS A 177 -7.53 -3.81 21.02
CA LYS A 177 -8.04 -2.45 21.23
C LYS A 177 -9.57 -2.33 21.19
N GLU A 178 -10.27 -3.29 20.61
CA GLU A 178 -11.74 -3.29 20.54
C GLU A 178 -12.30 -4.67 20.94
N ASP A 179 -13.38 -4.71 21.75
CA ASP A 179 -14.20 -5.90 22.05
C ASP A 179 -14.97 -6.39 20.79
N ILE A 180 -14.25 -6.66 19.70
CA ILE A 180 -14.81 -7.04 18.40
C ILE A 180 -14.69 -8.56 18.19
N PRO A 181 -15.68 -9.20 17.52
CA PRO A 181 -15.68 -10.64 17.33
C PRO A 181 -14.42 -11.11 16.63
N ARG A 182 -13.70 -12.05 17.25
CA ARG A 182 -12.54 -12.71 16.65
C ARG A 182 -12.89 -13.18 15.24
N CYS A 183 -12.03 -12.84 14.28
CA CYS A 183 -12.06 -13.44 12.96
C CYS A 183 -12.05 -14.97 13.15
N GLY A 184 -13.16 -15.65 12.82
CA GLY A 184 -13.33 -17.08 13.07
C GLY A 184 -12.11 -17.88 12.63
N SER A 185 -11.64 -18.76 13.52
CA SER A 185 -10.38 -19.51 13.42
C SER A 185 -10.10 -20.02 12.01
N ILE A 186 -9.08 -19.44 11.36
CA ILE A 186 -8.57 -19.92 10.08
C ILE A 186 -7.76 -21.17 10.38
N LYS A 187 -8.38 -22.36 10.26
CA LYS A 187 -7.68 -23.65 10.33
C LYS A 187 -6.56 -23.66 9.29
N SER A 188 -5.32 -23.74 9.79
CA SER A 188 -4.15 -24.08 8.99
C SER A 188 -4.29 -25.53 8.53
N THR A 189 -4.62 -25.77 7.27
CA THR A 189 -4.46 -27.11 6.68
C THR A 189 -2.97 -27.31 6.40
N SER A 190 -2.25 -27.92 7.34
CA SER A 190 -1.00 -28.62 7.00
C SER A 190 -1.39 -29.98 6.44
N SER A 191 -1.34 -30.12 5.12
CA SER A 191 -1.39 -31.44 4.50
C SER A 191 -0.08 -32.14 4.83
N TYR A 192 -0.13 -33.12 5.73
CA TYR A 192 0.91 -34.13 5.83
C TYR A 192 0.74 -35.06 4.63
N GLU A 193 1.74 -35.09 3.74
CA GLU A 193 1.90 -36.16 2.76
C GLU A 193 2.12 -37.47 3.54
N GLN A 194 1.25 -38.46 3.30
CA GLN A 194 1.54 -39.85 3.63
C GLN A 194 2.16 -40.51 2.40
N VAL A 195 3.26 -41.21 2.70
CA VAL A 195 4.15 -42.00 1.85
C VAL A 195 3.41 -43.06 1.04
#